data_AF-A0A6P0HMA6-F1
#
_entry.id   AF-A0A6P0HMA6-F1
#
_cell.length_a   1.000
_cell.length_b   1.000
_cell.length_c   1.000
_cell.angle_alpha   90.00
_cell.angle_beta   90.00
_cell.angle_gamma   90.00
#
_symmetry.space_group_name_H-M   'P 1'
#
loop_
_entity.id
_entity.type
_entity.pdbx_description
1 polymer ?
#
loop_
_entity_poly.entity_id
_entity_poly.type
_entity_poly.pdbx_seq_one_letter_code
_entity_poly.pdbx_strand_id
1 'polypeptide(L)'
;MYGDAAVIRRRASELDEQAVDIRALADRLVAGADSVGWTGRAADDLRLRMRDRAAQLRDVAGQHQEAGQALAKHAGAVGDVKDAIAGIERRAHSLVADARNRQAELATFDDAVGVQRTLSPADQQLVDFDPPPPGHKDWLSVSLPGL
;
A
#
# COMPACT_ATOMS: atom_id res chain seq x y z
N MET A 1 8.33 -4.84 8.35
CA MET A 1 9.30 -3.73 8.29
C MET A 1 9.23 -2.99 6.95
N TYR A 2 8.05 -2.47 6.59
CA TYR A 2 7.77 -1.45 5.56
C TYR A 2 6.36 -0.94 5.90
N GLY A 3 6.12 0.37 5.82
CA GLY A 3 4.93 1.06 6.37
C GLY A 3 3.63 0.25 6.27
N ASP A 4 2.84 0.25 7.32
CA ASP A 4 1.57 -0.46 7.31
C ASP A 4 0.58 0.25 6.38
N ALA A 5 0.31 -0.35 5.23
CA ALA A 5 -0.62 0.18 4.23
C ALA A 5 -2.03 0.34 4.81
N ALA A 6 -2.42 -0.47 5.81
CA ALA A 6 -3.68 -0.30 6.51
C ALA A 6 -3.69 0.99 7.35
N VAL A 7 -2.60 1.29 8.06
CA VAL A 7 -2.45 2.54 8.84
C VAL A 7 -2.47 3.76 7.90
N ILE A 8 -1.78 3.69 6.76
CA ILE A 8 -1.78 4.79 5.77
C ILE A 8 -3.17 4.99 5.18
N ARG A 9 -3.87 3.91 4.81
CA ARG A 9 -5.27 3.97 4.33
C ARG A 9 -6.20 4.58 5.36
N ARG A 10 -6.10 4.15 6.61
CA ARG A 10 -6.89 4.73 7.71
C ARG A 10 -6.65 6.24 7.80
N ARG A 11 -5.38 6.68 7.73
CA ARG A 11 -5.06 8.11 7.78
C ARG A 11 -5.61 8.88 6.59
N ALA A 12 -5.62 8.28 5.39
CA ALA A 12 -6.26 8.88 4.22
C ALA A 12 -7.76 9.08 4.44
N SER A 13 -8.46 8.08 4.97
CA SER A 13 -9.88 8.19 5.31
C SER A 13 -10.16 9.27 6.37
N GLU A 14 -9.33 9.37 7.41
CA GLU A 14 -9.44 10.43 8.42
C GLU A 14 -9.30 11.83 7.80
N LEU A 15 -8.46 12.02 6.77
CA LEU A 15 -8.33 13.30 6.08
C LEU A 15 -9.56 13.62 5.21
N ASP A 16 -10.15 12.62 4.57
CA ASP A 16 -11.37 12.79 3.79
C ASP A 16 -12.56 13.15 4.70
N GLU A 17 -12.68 12.50 5.87
CA GLU A 17 -13.66 12.85 6.90
C GLU A 17 -13.48 14.30 7.38
N GLN A 18 -12.24 14.71 7.68
CA GLN A 18 -11.93 16.10 8.05
C GLN A 18 -12.32 17.08 6.95
N ALA A 19 -12.07 16.77 5.68
CA ALA A 19 -12.47 17.62 4.56
C ALA A 19 -14.00 17.80 4.51
N VAL A 20 -14.77 16.74 4.75
CA VAL A 20 -16.24 16.78 4.81
C VAL A 20 -16.70 17.67 5.97
N ASP A 21 -16.13 17.48 7.16
CA ASP A 21 -16.49 18.27 8.34
C ASP A 21 -16.19 19.76 8.16
N ILE A 22 -15.05 20.10 7.55
CA ILE A 22 -14.66 21.49 7.26
C ILE A 22 -15.62 22.13 6.25
N ARG A 23 -16.06 21.40 5.21
CA ARG A 23 -17.07 21.89 4.26
C ARG A 23 -18.41 22.13 4.95
N ALA A 24 -18.84 21.20 5.80
CA ALA A 24 -20.07 21.37 6.59
C ALA A 24 -19.99 22.57 7.56
N LEU A 25 -18.81 22.85 8.12
CA LEU A 25 -18.57 24.07 8.91
C LEU A 25 -18.68 25.34 8.04
N ALA A 26 -18.10 25.34 6.84
CA ALA A 26 -18.18 26.46 5.90
C ALA A 26 -19.64 26.75 5.49
N ASP A 27 -20.44 25.72 5.23
CA ASP A 27 -21.84 25.87 4.86
C ASP A 27 -22.69 26.39 6.02
N ARG A 28 -22.46 25.87 7.24
CA ARG A 28 -23.09 26.41 8.46
C ARG A 28 -22.73 27.87 8.71
N LEU A 29 -21.50 28.28 8.42
CA LEU A 29 -21.05 29.67 8.58
C LEU A 29 -21.83 30.61 7.66
N VAL A 30 -21.98 30.25 6.39
CA VAL A 30 -22.75 31.04 5.42
C VAL A 30 -24.23 31.09 5.79
N ALA A 31 -24.83 29.94 6.11
CA ALA A 31 -26.23 29.87 6.53
C ALA A 31 -26.49 30.69 7.80
N GLY A 32 -25.57 30.67 8.77
CA GLY A 32 -25.63 31.49 9.97
C GLY A 32 -25.59 32.99 9.64
N ALA A 33 -24.74 33.41 8.71
CA ALA A 33 -24.66 34.81 8.27
C ALA A 33 -25.90 35.29 7.52
N ASP A 34 -26.46 34.43 6.67
CA ASP A 34 -27.64 34.76 5.87
C ASP A 34 -28.93 34.78 6.72
N SER A 35 -28.97 34.06 7.84
CA SER A 35 -30.13 34.04 8.76
C SER A 35 -30.20 35.23 9.73
N VAL A 36 -29.22 36.13 9.71
CA VAL A 36 -29.24 37.34 10.56
C VAL A 36 -30.38 38.26 10.13
N GLY A 37 -31.31 38.54 11.06
CA GLY A 37 -32.55 39.28 10.80
C GLY A 37 -32.41 40.80 10.66
N TRP A 38 -31.21 41.37 10.85
CA TRP A 38 -30.98 42.80 10.64
C TRP A 38 -30.43 43.10 9.24
N THR A 39 -30.66 44.32 8.75
CA THR A 39 -30.26 44.77 7.41
C THR A 39 -29.38 46.03 7.49
N GLY A 40 -28.76 46.37 6.35
CA GLY A 40 -27.88 47.53 6.20
C GLY A 40 -26.40 47.15 6.11
N ARG A 41 -25.54 48.16 6.00
CA ARG A 41 -24.11 48.00 5.68
C ARG A 41 -23.37 47.02 6.60
N ALA A 42 -23.63 47.04 7.91
CA ALA A 42 -23.00 46.11 8.84
C ALA A 42 -23.41 44.64 8.60
N ALA A 43 -24.66 44.40 8.17
CA ALA A 43 -25.15 43.08 7.79
C ALA A 43 -24.45 42.58 6.52
N ASP A 44 -24.28 43.47 5.53
CA ASP A 44 -23.64 43.16 4.27
C ASP A 44 -22.15 42.87 4.44
N ASP A 45 -21.45 43.67 5.26
CA ASP A 45 -20.06 43.45 5.62
C ASP A 45 -19.86 42.11 6.35
N LEU A 46 -20.78 41.75 7.27
CA LEU A 46 -20.76 40.45 7.93
C LEU A 46 -20.90 39.32 6.91
N ARG A 47 -21.91 39.37 6.03
CA ARG A 47 -22.13 38.32 5.01
C ARG A 47 -20.94 38.19 4.07
N LEU A 48 -20.33 39.30 3.65
CA LEU A 48 -19.12 39.28 2.82
C LEU A 48 -17.97 38.58 3.54
N ARG A 49 -17.66 38.98 4.78
CA ARG A 49 -16.60 38.35 5.58
C ARG A 49 -16.84 36.87 5.84
N MET A 50 -18.08 36.45 6.07
CA MET A 50 -18.43 35.04 6.28
C MET A 50 -18.30 34.22 5.01
N ARG A 51 -18.59 34.79 3.82
CA ARG A 51 -18.33 34.15 2.54
C ARG A 51 -16.84 34.01 2.26
N ASP A 52 -16.04 35.05 2.52
CA ASP A 52 -14.58 34.98 2.40
C ASP A 52 -13.99 33.91 3.32
N ARG A 53 -14.45 33.85 4.56
CA ARG A 53 -14.00 32.83 5.51
C ARG A 53 -14.44 31.42 5.09
N ALA A 54 -15.66 31.27 4.58
CA ALA A 54 -16.13 30.00 4.07
C ALA A 54 -15.34 29.53 2.84
N ALA A 55 -14.90 30.45 1.96
CA ALA A 55 -14.01 30.13 0.85
C ALA A 55 -12.67 29.57 1.37
N GLN A 56 -12.03 30.25 2.33
CA GLN A 56 -10.79 29.75 2.95
C GLN A 56 -10.95 28.37 3.60
N LEU A 57 -12.08 28.10 4.26
CA LEU A 57 -12.36 26.78 4.82
C LEU A 57 -12.48 25.71 3.73
N ARG A 58 -13.16 26.03 2.61
CA ARG A 58 -13.27 25.10 1.47
C ARG A 58 -11.92 24.82 0.82
N ASP A 59 -11.02 25.81 0.75
CA ASP A 59 -9.65 25.62 0.26
C ASP A 59 -8.88 24.65 1.16
N VAL A 60 -8.96 24.84 2.48
CA VAL A 60 -8.34 23.92 3.46
C VAL A 60 -8.93 22.51 3.34
N ALA A 61 -10.24 22.37 3.19
CA ALA A 61 -10.87 21.08 2.94
C ALA A 61 -10.36 20.43 1.63
N GLY A 62 -10.12 21.22 0.59
CA GLY A 62 -9.46 20.76 -0.64
C GLY A 62 -8.08 20.17 -0.38
N GLN A 63 -7.24 20.87 0.40
CA GLN A 63 -5.91 20.39 0.77
C GLN A 63 -5.95 19.08 1.58
N HIS A 64 -6.91 18.93 2.49
CA HIS A 64 -7.11 17.67 3.22
C HIS A 64 -7.46 16.52 2.28
N GLN A 65 -8.38 16.74 1.34
CA GLN A 65 -8.75 15.73 0.35
C GLN A 65 -7.59 15.37 -0.59
N GLU A 66 -6.83 16.35 -1.07
CA GLU A 66 -5.64 16.11 -1.91
C GLU A 66 -4.58 15.30 -1.16
N ALA A 67 -4.32 15.64 0.11
CA ALA A 67 -3.42 14.86 0.97
C ALA A 67 -3.94 13.43 1.21
N GLY A 68 -5.24 13.27 1.45
CA GLY A 68 -5.90 11.97 1.58
C GLY A 68 -5.72 11.10 0.34
N GLN A 69 -5.98 11.65 -0.84
CA GLN A 69 -5.78 10.97 -2.12
C GLN A 69 -4.32 10.57 -2.36
N ALA A 70 -3.36 11.45 -2.04
CA ALA A 70 -1.94 11.15 -2.15
C ALA A 70 -1.52 10.00 -1.23
N LEU A 71 -2.01 9.98 0.02
CA LEU A 71 -1.77 8.89 0.97
C LEU A 71 -2.41 7.57 0.51
N ALA A 72 -3.64 7.61 0.01
CA ALA A 72 -4.32 6.42 -0.52
C ALA A 72 -3.55 5.80 -1.69
N LYS A 73 -3.09 6.63 -2.63
CA LYS A 73 -2.24 6.20 -3.75
C LYS A 73 -0.94 5.56 -3.26
N HIS A 74 -0.28 6.19 -2.28
CA HIS A 74 0.94 5.64 -1.69
C HIS A 74 0.70 4.29 -1.00
N ALA A 75 -0.40 4.17 -0.24
CA ALA A 75 -0.76 2.92 0.41
C ALA A 75 -1.02 1.78 -0.60
N GLY A 76 -1.62 2.10 -1.75
CA GLY A 76 -1.78 1.17 -2.86
C GLY A 76 -0.43 0.67 -3.38
N ALA A 77 0.49 1.59 -3.70
CA ALA A 77 1.83 1.23 -4.17
C ALA A 77 2.62 0.38 -3.16
N VAL A 78 2.49 0.67 -1.86
CA VAL A 78 3.10 -0.15 -0.80
C VAL A 78 2.46 -1.55 -0.74
N GLY A 79 1.14 -1.64 -0.94
CA GLY A 79 0.42 -2.91 -1.06
C GLY A 79 0.93 -3.76 -2.22
N ASP A 80 1.00 -3.17 -3.42
CA ASP A 80 1.46 -3.84 -4.63
C ASP A 80 2.88 -4.41 -4.47
N VAL A 81 3.78 -3.64 -3.85
CA VAL A 81 5.15 -4.09 -3.56
C VAL A 81 5.17 -5.26 -2.57
N LYS A 82 4.34 -5.21 -1.53
CA LYS A 82 4.22 -6.30 -0.54
C LYS A 82 3.65 -7.57 -1.17
N ASP A 83 2.65 -7.43 -2.02
CA ASP A 83 2.04 -8.55 -2.73
C ASP A 83 3.02 -9.18 -3.73
N ALA A 84 3.82 -8.36 -4.42
CA ALA A 84 4.91 -8.83 -5.27
C ALA A 84 5.95 -9.62 -4.48
N ILE A 85 6.42 -9.10 -3.35
CA ILE A 85 7.37 -9.80 -2.45
C ILE A 85 6.78 -11.14 -2.01
N ALA A 86 5.54 -11.14 -1.48
CA ALA A 86 4.89 -12.35 -1.01
C ALA A 86 4.65 -13.37 -2.14
N GLY A 87 4.38 -12.89 -3.36
CA GLY A 87 4.23 -13.72 -4.55
C GLY A 87 5.54 -14.35 -5.01
N ILE A 88 6.67 -13.63 -4.92
CA ILE A 88 7.99 -14.19 -5.20
C ILE A 88 8.38 -15.20 -4.11
N GLU A 89 8.19 -14.85 -2.84
CA GLU A 89 8.50 -15.72 -1.69
C GLU A 89 7.77 -17.07 -1.79
N ARG A 90 6.46 -17.07 -2.06
CA ARG A 90 5.69 -18.32 -2.23
C ARG A 90 6.19 -19.16 -3.40
N ARG A 91 6.50 -18.55 -4.54
CA ARG A 91 6.99 -19.26 -5.72
C ARG A 91 8.37 -19.85 -5.49
N ALA A 92 9.29 -19.08 -4.92
CA ALA A 92 10.62 -19.54 -4.57
C ALA A 92 10.55 -20.72 -3.59
N HIS A 93 9.76 -20.61 -2.52
CA HIS A 93 9.59 -21.71 -1.57
C HIS A 93 9.01 -22.97 -2.23
N SER A 94 8.05 -22.83 -3.16
CA SER A 94 7.52 -23.97 -3.92
C SER A 94 8.60 -24.63 -4.78
N LEU A 95 9.34 -23.85 -5.56
CA LEU A 95 10.40 -24.37 -6.45
C LEU A 95 11.51 -25.07 -5.67
N VAL A 96 11.91 -24.50 -4.52
CA VAL A 96 12.92 -25.10 -3.63
C VAL A 96 12.40 -26.41 -3.03
N ALA A 97 11.13 -26.46 -2.60
CA ALA A 97 10.52 -27.68 -2.08
C ALA A 97 10.47 -28.78 -3.16
N ASP A 98 10.07 -28.44 -4.38
CA ASP A 98 10.01 -29.37 -5.52
C ASP A 98 11.40 -29.89 -5.92
N ALA A 99 12.44 -29.04 -5.88
CA ALA A 99 13.82 -29.46 -6.12
C ALA A 99 14.34 -30.39 -5.02
N ARG A 100 14.04 -30.10 -3.75
CA ARG A 100 14.39 -30.97 -2.61
C ARG A 100 13.69 -32.32 -2.65
N ASN A 101 12.43 -32.36 -3.09
CA ASN A 101 11.70 -33.62 -3.28
C ASN A 101 12.38 -34.49 -4.36
N ARG A 102 12.75 -33.89 -5.50
CA ARG A 102 13.49 -34.59 -6.57
C ARG A 102 14.87 -35.06 -6.11
N GLN A 103 15.57 -34.27 -5.27
CA GLN A 103 16.82 -34.71 -4.64
C GLN A 103 16.62 -35.95 -3.76
N ALA A 104 15.57 -35.95 -2.94
CA ALA A 104 15.24 -37.08 -2.07
C ALA A 104 14.88 -38.33 -2.89
N GLU A 105 14.09 -38.18 -3.95
CA GLU A 105 13.77 -39.28 -4.89
C GLU A 105 15.03 -39.88 -5.52
N LEU A 106 15.98 -39.05 -5.97
CA LEU A 106 17.25 -39.52 -6.51
C LEU A 106 18.04 -40.38 -5.52
N ALA A 107 18.01 -40.03 -4.23
CA ALA A 107 18.69 -40.77 -3.17
C ALA A 107 18.07 -42.15 -2.87
N THR A 108 16.85 -42.43 -3.37
CA THR A 108 16.18 -43.73 -3.16
C THR A 108 16.53 -44.78 -4.20
N PHE A 109 17.13 -44.40 -5.33
CA PHE A 109 17.48 -45.35 -6.37
C PHE A 109 18.78 -46.09 -6.02
N ASP A 110 18.74 -47.43 -6.13
CA ASP A 110 19.93 -48.27 -6.05
C ASP A 110 20.56 -48.34 -7.45
N ASP A 111 21.52 -47.44 -7.70
CA ASP A 111 22.18 -47.35 -8.99
C ASP A 111 23.20 -48.50 -9.17
N ALA A 112 23.22 -49.09 -10.36
CA ALA A 112 24.20 -50.11 -10.73
C ALA A 112 25.63 -49.54 -10.70
N VAL A 113 26.60 -50.40 -10.43
CA VAL A 113 28.02 -50.03 -10.34
C VAL A 113 28.47 -49.24 -11.58
N GLY A 114 28.87 -47.98 -11.38
CA GLY A 114 29.36 -47.07 -12.42
C GLY A 114 28.33 -46.06 -12.95
N VAL A 115 27.07 -46.12 -12.53
CA VAL A 115 26.04 -45.11 -12.82
C VAL A 115 25.88 -44.21 -11.61
N GLN A 116 25.92 -42.89 -11.81
CA GLN A 116 25.54 -41.91 -10.79
C GLN A 116 24.47 -40.99 -11.34
N ARG A 117 23.28 -41.00 -10.74
CA ARG A 117 22.28 -39.98 -11.02
C ARG A 117 22.58 -38.74 -10.20
N THR A 118 22.65 -37.60 -10.89
CA THR A 118 22.85 -36.29 -10.25
C THR A 118 21.65 -35.39 -10.52
N LEU A 119 21.42 -34.44 -9.63
CA LEU A 119 20.46 -33.36 -9.86
C LEU A 119 20.81 -32.59 -11.14
N SER A 120 19.78 -32.02 -11.76
CA SER A 120 20.02 -31.06 -12.84
C SER A 120 20.70 -29.80 -12.27
N PRO A 121 21.49 -29.05 -13.07
CA PRO A 121 22.13 -27.81 -12.60
C PRO A 121 21.13 -26.78 -12.06
N ALA A 122 19.92 -26.72 -12.64
CA ALA A 122 18.85 -25.84 -12.17
C ALA A 122 18.32 -26.26 -10.79
N ASP A 123 18.16 -27.56 -10.55
CA ASP A 123 17.69 -28.06 -9.25
C ASP A 123 18.77 -27.94 -8.17
N GLN A 124 20.04 -28.11 -8.55
CA GLN A 124 21.16 -27.87 -7.64
C GLN A 124 21.16 -26.41 -7.18
N GLN A 125 20.99 -25.45 -8.10
CA GLN A 125 20.87 -24.03 -7.75
C GLN A 125 19.67 -23.73 -6.83
N LEU A 126 18.52 -24.40 -7.04
CA LEU A 126 17.34 -24.26 -6.19
C LEU A 126 17.56 -24.85 -4.78
N VAL A 127 18.25 -25.98 -4.66
CA VAL A 127 18.55 -26.60 -3.36
C VAL A 127 19.53 -25.75 -2.55
N ASP A 128 20.53 -25.16 -3.22
CA ASP A 128 21.58 -24.33 -2.62
C ASP A 128 21.13 -22.88 -2.36
N PHE A 129 19.92 -22.51 -2.75
CA PHE A 129 19.38 -21.16 -2.57
C PHE A 129 19.18 -20.83 -1.08
N ASP A 130 19.78 -19.72 -0.65
CA ASP A 130 19.56 -19.12 0.68
C ASP A 130 18.50 -18.00 0.57
N PRO A 131 17.27 -18.21 1.08
CA PRO A 131 16.18 -17.25 0.91
C PRO A 131 16.39 -16.00 1.77
N PRO A 132 16.10 -14.79 1.23
CA PRO A 132 16.05 -13.58 2.05
C PRO A 132 15.03 -13.70 3.19
N PRO A 133 15.15 -12.89 4.27
CA PRO A 133 14.15 -12.86 5.33
C PRO A 133 12.73 -12.60 4.80
N PRO A 134 11.69 -13.21 5.40
CA PRO A 134 10.31 -13.02 4.97
C PRO A 134 9.91 -11.55 4.86
N GLY A 135 9.27 -11.17 3.76
CA GLY A 135 8.83 -9.79 3.52
C GLY A 135 9.95 -8.76 3.30
N HIS A 136 11.21 -9.16 3.15
CA HIS A 136 12.32 -8.26 2.86
C HIS A 136 12.31 -7.78 1.39
N LYS A 137 12.78 -6.56 1.12
CA LYS A 137 12.81 -6.00 -0.25
C LYS A 137 13.70 -6.79 -1.22
N ASP A 138 14.69 -7.52 -0.70
CA ASP A 138 15.64 -8.26 -1.51
C ASP A 138 14.97 -9.40 -2.29
N TRP A 139 13.78 -9.84 -1.86
CA TRP A 139 12.92 -10.73 -2.66
C TRP A 139 12.63 -10.18 -4.05
N LEU A 140 12.55 -8.86 -4.22
CA LEU A 140 12.34 -8.24 -5.54
C LEU A 140 13.53 -8.39 -6.50
N SER A 141 14.70 -8.78 -5.97
CA SER A 141 15.92 -9.00 -6.75
C SER A 141 16.28 -10.48 -6.89
N VAL A 142 15.46 -11.39 -6.34
CA VAL A 142 15.68 -12.83 -6.45
C VAL A 142 15.49 -13.28 -7.89
N SER A 143 16.50 -13.99 -8.41
CA SER A 143 16.45 -14.64 -9.71
C SER A 143 16.73 -16.13 -9.50
N LEU A 144 15.73 -16.95 -9.79
CA LEU A 144 15.80 -18.41 -9.70
C LEU A 144 15.32 -19.04 -11.01
N PRO A 145 15.85 -20.23 -11.38
CA PRO A 145 15.30 -21.00 -12.49
C PRO A 145 13.80 -21.26 -12.29
N GLY A 146 12.96 -20.81 -13.22
CA GLY A 146 11.51 -21.05 -13.21
C GLY A 146 10.65 -20.04 -12.43
N LEU A 147 11.24 -18.94 -11.94
CA LEU A 147 10.53 -17.87 -11.20
C LEU A 147 9.82 -16.85 -12.11
#